data_AF-A0A319DG73-F1
#
_entry.id   AF-A0A319DG73-F1
#
_cell.length_a   1.000
_cell.length_b   1.000
_cell.length_c   1.000
_cell.angle_alpha   90.00
_cell.angle_beta   90.00
_cell.angle_gamma   90.00
#
_symmetry.space_group_name_H-M   'P 1'
#
loop_
_entity.id
_entity.type
_entity.pdbx_description
1 polymer ?
#
loop_
_entity_poly.entity_id
_entity_poly.type
_entity_poly.pdbx_seq_one_letter_code
_entity_poly.pdbx_strand_id
1 'polypeptide(L)'
;MYIVSQALEYGAPLFLITSPLTSYADQILSIHRSRNTGGFSLDIPLIMLVASVFKVFYWFGAYYSISLLIQAVTMIGVQMVLLKVALDNRPAPGVKNSVEHVPFSSVDNSGGFARPYEFWQWKSAKPYWLFLAYMIGALTFVQIILPPIANSDFYINLLGYVGLAVEATLPLPQIIKNHKSHSCSGFRVSVLAAWILGDVMKLSYFFCSQEVIPWSFRMCGLFQCVCDLYLGVQFWMYSGASFRAAGSPRGPSESWNVEEKDIRMT
;
A
#
# COMPACT_ATOMS: atom_id res chain seq x y z
N MET A 1 8.39 -22.55 -24.38
CA MET A 1 8.80 -21.13 -24.41
C MET A 1 7.79 -20.24 -25.14
N TYR A 2 7.21 -20.66 -26.28
CA TYR A 2 6.23 -19.85 -27.04
C TYR A 2 4.94 -19.47 -26.29
N ILE A 3 4.33 -20.42 -25.55
CA ILE A 3 3.09 -20.13 -24.79
C ILE A 3 3.36 -19.16 -23.65
N VAL A 4 4.53 -19.28 -23.00
CA VAL A 4 4.92 -18.41 -21.88
C VAL A 4 5.22 -17.00 -22.37
N SER A 5 5.89 -16.85 -23.52
CA SER A 5 6.13 -15.52 -24.11
C SER A 5 4.82 -14.86 -24.53
N GLN A 6 3.89 -15.59 -25.16
CA GLN A 6 2.59 -15.04 -25.52
C GLN A 6 1.74 -14.64 -24.30
N ALA A 7 1.76 -15.46 -23.23
CA ALA A 7 1.08 -15.13 -21.98
C ALA A 7 1.67 -13.86 -21.33
N LEU A 8 2.99 -13.66 -21.42
CA LEU A 8 3.66 -12.46 -20.91
C LEU A 8 3.40 -11.22 -21.78
N GLU A 9 3.36 -11.38 -23.10
CA GLU A 9 3.16 -10.26 -24.04
C GLU A 9 1.73 -9.72 -24.02
N TYR A 10 0.72 -10.59 -23.93
CA TYR A 10 -0.69 -10.17 -23.96
C TYR A 10 -1.35 -10.19 -22.59
N GLY A 11 -1.02 -11.19 -21.76
CA GLY A 11 -1.65 -11.36 -20.45
C GLY A 11 -1.09 -10.40 -19.39
N ALA A 12 0.22 -10.13 -19.38
CA ALA A 12 0.82 -9.27 -18.36
C ALA A 12 0.35 -7.82 -18.45
N PRO A 13 0.30 -7.15 -19.62
CA PRO A 13 -0.24 -5.80 -19.73
C PRO A 13 -1.69 -5.70 -19.24
N LEU A 14 -2.54 -6.64 -19.65
CA LEU A 14 -3.95 -6.67 -19.23
C LEU A 14 -4.08 -6.85 -17.72
N PHE A 15 -3.30 -7.76 -17.14
CA PHE A 15 -3.27 -7.96 -15.69
C PHE A 15 -2.79 -6.69 -14.97
N LEU A 16 -1.73 -6.04 -15.45
CA LEU A 16 -1.19 -4.83 -14.82
C LEU A 16 -2.18 -3.66 -14.86
N ILE A 17 -2.90 -3.50 -15.97
CA ILE A 17 -3.91 -2.45 -16.13
C ILE A 17 -5.14 -2.72 -15.27
N THR A 18 -5.58 -3.98 -15.18
CA THR A 18 -6.82 -4.36 -14.47
C THR A 18 -6.64 -4.62 -12.98
N SER A 19 -5.42 -4.95 -12.54
CA SER A 19 -5.10 -5.27 -11.15
C SER A 19 -5.48 -4.17 -10.14
N PRO A 20 -5.20 -2.87 -10.40
CA PRO A 20 -5.70 -1.81 -9.54
C PRO A 20 -7.23 -1.77 -9.45
N LEU A 21 -7.94 -1.97 -10.57
CA LEU A 21 -9.39 -1.93 -10.57
C LEU A 21 -9.95 -3.01 -9.65
N THR A 22 -9.47 -4.25 -9.78
CA THR A 22 -9.96 -5.37 -8.97
C THR A 22 -9.57 -5.24 -7.50
N SER A 23 -8.31 -4.91 -7.22
CA SER A 23 -7.78 -4.84 -5.84
C SER A 23 -8.44 -3.75 -5.00
N TYR A 24 -8.75 -2.60 -5.60
CA TYR A 24 -9.35 -1.47 -4.89
C TYR A 24 -10.87 -1.40 -5.04
N ALA A 25 -11.48 -2.02 -6.06
CA ALA A 25 -12.95 -2.10 -6.16
C ALA A 25 -13.55 -2.77 -4.91
N ASP A 26 -12.97 -3.88 -4.46
CA ASP A 26 -13.42 -4.58 -3.25
C ASP A 26 -13.30 -3.68 -2.01
N GLN A 27 -12.26 -2.85 -1.93
CA GLN A 27 -12.06 -1.89 -0.84
C GLN A 27 -13.11 -0.76 -0.89
N ILE A 28 -13.36 -0.21 -2.08
CA ILE A 28 -14.37 0.84 -2.31
C ILE A 28 -15.75 0.32 -1.92
N LEU A 29 -16.10 -0.89 -2.37
CA LEU A 29 -17.38 -1.52 -2.07
C LEU A 29 -17.54 -1.82 -0.58
N SER A 30 -16.49 -2.32 0.06
CA SER A 30 -16.46 -2.57 1.50
C SER A 30 -16.77 -1.30 2.30
N ILE A 31 -16.10 -0.18 1.98
CA ILE A 31 -16.30 1.11 2.64
C ILE A 31 -17.69 1.68 2.35
N HIS A 32 -18.15 1.59 1.10
CA HIS A 32 -19.46 2.11 0.72
C HIS A 32 -20.59 1.39 1.43
N ARG A 33 -20.47 0.06 1.56
CA ARG A 33 -21.47 -0.78 2.24
C ARG A 33 -21.43 -0.62 3.76
N SER A 34 -20.24 -0.51 4.36
CA SER A 34 -20.09 -0.37 5.80
C SER A 34 -20.47 1.02 6.32
N ARG A 35 -20.47 2.04 5.45
CA ARG A 35 -20.69 3.47 5.80
C ARG A 35 -19.77 3.95 6.92
N ASN A 36 -18.65 3.26 7.13
CA ASN A 36 -17.72 3.52 8.22
C ASN A 36 -16.29 3.22 7.77
N THR A 37 -15.43 4.23 7.88
CA THR A 37 -14.00 4.14 7.55
C THR A 37 -13.10 4.08 8.79
N GLY A 38 -13.63 3.77 9.98
CA GLY A 38 -12.94 3.81 11.27
C GLY A 38 -11.65 2.96 11.44
N GLY A 39 -11.15 2.34 10.38
CA GLY A 39 -9.83 1.70 10.32
C GLY A 39 -9.18 1.77 8.92
N PHE A 40 -9.63 2.62 8.01
CA PHE A 40 -9.00 2.76 6.69
C PHE A 40 -7.99 3.92 6.72
N SER A 41 -6.73 3.65 6.33
CA SER A 41 -5.73 4.71 6.21
C SER A 41 -5.89 5.44 4.88
N LEU A 42 -6.11 6.77 4.96
CA LEU A 42 -6.16 7.65 3.80
C LEU A 42 -4.77 7.83 3.15
N ASP A 43 -3.70 7.41 3.82
CA ASP A 43 -2.35 7.51 3.28
C ASP A 43 -2.18 6.63 2.03
N ILE A 44 -2.77 5.43 2.01
CA ILE A 44 -2.63 4.48 0.89
C ILE A 44 -3.08 5.10 -0.45
N PRO A 45 -4.33 5.61 -0.57
CA PRO A 45 -4.76 6.22 -1.82
C PRO A 45 -3.95 7.48 -2.17
N LEU A 46 -3.50 8.26 -1.19
CA LEU A 46 -2.70 9.45 -1.43
C LEU A 46 -1.31 9.13 -1.96
N ILE A 47 -0.60 8.18 -1.36
CA ILE A 47 0.72 7.72 -1.83
C ILE A 47 0.60 7.22 -3.26
N MET A 48 -0.44 6.41 -3.55
CA MET A 48 -0.65 5.87 -4.89
C MET A 48 -1.04 6.93 -5.92
N LEU A 49 -1.78 7.96 -5.53
CA LEU A 49 -2.05 9.12 -6.39
C LEU A 49 -0.77 9.89 -6.70
N VAL A 50 0.03 10.20 -5.68
CA VAL A 50 1.30 10.92 -5.84
C VAL A 50 2.23 10.15 -6.79
N ALA A 51 2.46 8.87 -6.51
CA ALA A 51 3.29 8.01 -7.35
C ALA A 51 2.80 7.96 -8.80
N SER A 52 1.49 7.81 -9.01
CA SER A 52 0.92 7.68 -10.36
C SER A 52 0.93 9.00 -11.13
N VAL A 53 0.75 10.13 -10.46
CA VAL A 53 0.90 11.45 -11.09
C VAL A 53 2.35 11.65 -11.55
N PHE A 54 3.34 11.37 -10.69
CA PHE A 54 4.75 11.45 -11.08
C PHE A 54 5.08 10.58 -12.29
N LYS A 55 4.55 9.34 -12.36
CA LYS A 55 4.73 8.45 -13.53
C LYS A 55 4.16 9.04 -14.82
N VAL A 56 2.97 9.66 -14.76
CA VAL A 56 2.37 10.33 -15.94
C VAL A 56 3.22 11.50 -16.41
N PHE A 57 3.71 12.34 -15.49
CA PHE A 57 4.60 13.46 -15.87
C PHE A 57 5.96 12.98 -16.38
N TYR A 58 6.50 11.90 -15.80
CA TYR A 58 7.72 11.26 -16.28
C TYR A 58 7.57 10.80 -17.74
N TRP A 59 6.41 10.27 -18.13
CA TRP A 59 6.17 9.78 -19.49
C TRP A 59 6.30 10.87 -20.56
N PHE A 60 5.91 12.11 -20.25
CA PHE A 60 6.06 13.24 -21.19
C PHE A 60 7.52 13.61 -21.46
N GLY A 61 8.42 13.34 -20.51
CA GLY A 61 9.87 13.56 -20.68
C GLY A 61 10.58 12.35 -21.26
N ALA A 62 10.20 11.14 -20.84
CA ALA A 62 10.77 9.89 -21.32
C ALA A 62 9.66 8.86 -21.55
N TYR A 63 9.38 8.59 -22.83
CA TYR A 63 8.39 7.62 -23.24
C TYR A 63 8.80 6.22 -22.78
N TYR A 64 7.97 5.64 -21.90
CA TYR A 64 8.03 4.23 -21.52
C TYR A 64 6.76 3.51 -21.99
N SER A 65 6.73 2.19 -21.82
CA SER A 65 5.60 1.31 -22.18
C SER A 65 4.23 1.94 -21.94
N ILE A 66 3.40 1.94 -23.00
CA ILE A 66 2.01 2.43 -22.95
C ILE A 66 1.18 1.64 -21.93
N SER A 67 1.48 0.35 -21.75
CA SER A 67 0.81 -0.52 -20.77
C SER A 67 0.97 0.02 -19.35
N LEU A 68 2.18 0.48 -19.00
CA LEU A 68 2.46 1.08 -17.70
C LEU A 68 1.86 2.49 -17.56
N LEU A 69 1.72 3.22 -18.67
CA LEU A 69 1.05 4.52 -18.66
C LEU A 69 -0.45 4.35 -18.39
N ILE A 70 -1.11 3.43 -19.10
CA ILE A 70 -2.53 3.11 -18.89
C ILE A 70 -2.73 2.61 -17.45
N GLN A 71 -1.82 1.80 -16.92
CA GLN A 71 -1.82 1.37 -15.52
C GLN A 71 -1.76 2.56 -14.56
N ALA A 72 -0.88 3.54 -14.79
CA ALA A 72 -0.79 4.75 -13.96
C ALA A 72 -2.05 5.62 -14.05
N VAL A 73 -2.60 5.84 -15.25
CA VAL A 73 -3.83 6.63 -15.45
C VAL A 73 -5.04 5.95 -14.80
N THR A 74 -5.19 4.64 -14.99
CA THR A 74 -6.24 3.83 -14.36
C THR A 74 -6.12 3.91 -12.84
N MET A 75 -4.89 3.81 -12.32
CA MET A 75 -4.62 3.92 -10.90
C MET A 75 -5.02 5.29 -10.34
N ILE A 76 -4.75 6.40 -11.04
CA ILE A 76 -5.23 7.72 -10.64
C ILE A 76 -6.76 7.71 -10.51
N GLY A 77 -7.49 7.25 -11.52
CA GLY A 77 -8.96 7.23 -11.49
C GLY A 77 -9.52 6.43 -10.30
N VAL A 78 -9.01 5.21 -10.10
CA VAL A 78 -9.43 4.33 -8.99
C VAL A 78 -9.14 4.95 -7.63
N GLN A 79 -7.95 5.52 -7.45
CA GLN A 79 -7.55 6.11 -6.17
C GLN A 79 -8.28 7.42 -5.87
N MET A 80 -8.63 8.21 -6.89
CA MET A 80 -9.49 9.38 -6.71
C MET A 80 -10.88 8.97 -6.19
N VAL A 81 -11.46 7.90 -6.74
CA VAL A 81 -12.74 7.36 -6.27
C VAL A 81 -12.62 6.82 -4.85
N LEU A 82 -11.58 6.02 -4.56
CA LEU A 82 -11.35 5.48 -3.22
C LEU A 82 -11.15 6.59 -2.19
N LEU A 83 -10.34 7.60 -2.49
CA LEU A 83 -10.12 8.75 -1.63
C LEU A 83 -11.42 9.51 -1.36
N LYS A 84 -12.23 9.76 -2.40
CA LYS A 84 -13.53 10.42 -2.25
C LYS A 84 -14.47 9.62 -1.35
N VAL A 85 -14.65 8.33 -1.64
CA VAL A 85 -15.52 7.43 -0.87
C VAL A 85 -15.04 7.34 0.58
N ALA A 86 -13.73 7.32 0.80
CA ALA A 86 -13.16 7.27 2.15
C ALA A 86 -13.38 8.59 2.92
N LEU A 87 -13.22 9.75 2.27
CA LEU A 87 -13.47 11.06 2.88
C LEU A 87 -14.96 11.29 3.19
N ASP A 88 -15.86 10.83 2.32
CA ASP A 88 -17.32 11.02 2.48
C ASP A 88 -17.89 10.15 3.62
N ASN A 89 -17.27 9.01 3.93
CA ASN A 89 -17.74 8.06 4.97
C ASN A 89 -16.86 8.09 6.24
N ARG A 90 -16.25 9.24 6.56
CA ARG A 90 -15.40 9.40 7.75
C ARG A 90 -16.23 9.43 9.04
N PRO A 91 -16.00 8.52 10.02
CA PRO A 91 -16.66 8.62 11.31
C PRO A 91 -16.16 9.86 12.07
N ALA A 92 -17.02 10.44 12.91
CA ALA A 92 -16.65 11.53 13.80
C ALA A 92 -15.40 11.16 14.64
N PRO A 93 -14.48 12.11 14.90
CA PRO A 93 -13.23 11.83 15.60
C PRO A 93 -13.52 11.27 16.99
N GLY A 94 -13.33 9.95 17.17
CA GLY A 94 -13.53 9.27 18.46
C GLY A 94 -14.05 7.84 18.39
N VAL A 95 -14.61 7.37 17.28
CA VAL A 95 -15.16 6.00 17.18
C VAL A 95 -14.10 5.03 16.62
N LYS A 96 -13.31 4.43 17.51
CA LYS A 96 -12.36 3.34 17.20
C LYS A 96 -13.14 2.04 16.91
N ASN A 97 -13.62 1.87 15.69
CA ASN A 97 -14.06 0.56 15.20
C ASN A 97 -13.09 0.09 14.12
N SER A 98 -12.03 -0.59 14.56
CA SER A 98 -10.99 -1.18 13.72
C SER A 98 -11.56 -2.26 12.81
N VAL A 99 -11.92 -1.91 11.58
CA VAL A 99 -12.07 -2.91 10.52
C VAL A 99 -10.65 -3.28 10.06
N GLU A 100 -10.05 -4.29 10.69
CA GLU A 100 -8.66 -4.78 10.50
C GLU A 100 -8.34 -5.33 9.10
N HIS A 101 -9.18 -5.08 8.09
CA HIS A 101 -9.21 -5.89 6.87
C HIS A 101 -8.48 -5.29 5.66
N VAL A 102 -7.89 -4.11 5.82
CA VAL A 102 -7.04 -3.47 4.82
C VAL A 102 -5.60 -3.45 5.34
N PRO A 103 -4.61 -3.94 4.57
CA PRO A 103 -3.21 -3.74 4.92
C PRO A 103 -2.91 -2.25 5.11
N PHE A 104 -1.99 -1.90 6.03
CA PHE A 104 -1.66 -0.51 6.38
C PHE A 104 -2.77 0.33 7.07
N SER A 105 -3.86 -0.30 7.51
CA SER A 105 -5.02 0.32 8.21
C SER A 105 -4.76 1.00 9.56
N SER A 106 -3.65 0.71 10.21
CA SER A 106 -3.49 0.93 11.67
C SER A 106 -2.21 1.67 12.02
N VAL A 107 -1.94 2.76 11.30
CA VAL A 107 -0.85 3.68 11.58
C VAL A 107 -1.34 4.87 12.41
N ASP A 108 -2.14 4.62 13.45
CA ASP A 108 -2.51 5.67 14.40
C ASP A 108 -2.39 5.20 15.87
N ASN A 109 -1.43 5.84 16.54
CA ASN A 109 -1.37 6.12 17.96
C ASN A 109 -0.92 5.02 18.93
N SER A 110 0.26 4.43 18.69
CA SER A 110 1.08 3.81 19.73
C SER A 110 2.52 4.34 19.71
N GLY A 111 2.72 5.54 20.25
CA GLY A 111 3.95 5.89 20.97
C GLY A 111 5.20 6.34 20.19
N GLY A 112 5.10 7.10 19.09
CA GLY A 112 6.29 7.76 18.55
C GLY A 112 6.02 8.71 17.38
N PHE A 113 6.35 9.99 17.57
CA PHE A 113 6.30 11.11 16.61
C PHE A 113 4.91 11.44 16.01
N ALA A 114 4.30 12.51 16.53
CA ALA A 114 3.20 13.18 15.84
C ALA A 114 3.71 13.75 14.50
N ARG A 115 3.00 13.49 13.41
CA ARG A 115 3.39 13.96 12.08
C ARG A 115 3.42 15.50 12.07
N PRO A 116 4.50 16.14 11.60
CA PRO A 116 4.52 17.59 11.47
C PRO A 116 3.32 18.08 10.65
N TYR A 117 2.63 19.10 11.15
CA TYR A 117 1.44 19.69 10.52
C TYR A 117 0.26 18.73 10.24
N GLU A 118 0.18 17.59 10.95
CA GLU A 118 -0.83 16.55 10.69
C GLU A 118 -0.86 16.16 9.20
N PHE A 119 0.32 16.07 8.57
CA PHE A 119 0.43 15.80 7.14
C PHE A 119 -0.37 14.56 6.74
N TRP A 120 -1.34 14.75 5.82
CA TRP A 120 -2.33 13.75 5.35
C TRP A 120 -3.28 13.18 6.41
N GLN A 121 -3.31 13.75 7.60
CA GLN A 121 -4.27 13.42 8.66
C GLN A 121 -5.29 14.55 8.89
N TRP A 122 -5.40 15.47 7.94
CA TRP A 122 -6.26 16.64 8.01
C TRP A 122 -7.72 16.30 8.29
N LYS A 123 -8.37 17.11 9.13
CA LYS A 123 -9.77 16.87 9.55
C LYS A 123 -10.78 17.07 8.43
N SER A 124 -10.53 18.02 7.53
CA SER A 124 -11.43 18.34 6.42
C SER A 124 -10.97 17.68 5.12
N ALA A 125 -11.91 17.43 4.20
CA ALA A 125 -11.62 16.85 2.88
C ALA A 125 -10.90 17.84 1.94
N LYS A 126 -11.13 19.15 2.10
CA LYS A 126 -10.62 20.19 1.18
C LYS A 126 -9.08 20.19 1.02
N PRO A 127 -8.28 20.11 2.10
CA PRO A 127 -6.82 20.07 2.00
C PRO A 127 -6.26 18.92 1.15
N TYR A 128 -6.92 17.76 1.12
CA TYR A 128 -6.50 16.62 0.31
C TYR A 128 -6.57 16.93 -1.20
N TRP A 129 -7.72 17.44 -1.63
CA TRP A 129 -7.93 17.82 -3.03
C TRP A 129 -7.05 19.00 -3.43
N LEU A 130 -6.88 19.96 -2.53
CA LEU A 130 -6.05 21.15 -2.74
C LEU A 130 -4.56 20.79 -2.84
N PHE A 131 -4.07 19.86 -2.02
CA PHE A 131 -2.72 19.30 -2.13
C PHE A 131 -2.49 18.64 -3.50
N LEU A 132 -3.43 17.78 -3.94
CA LEU A 132 -3.33 17.11 -5.24
C LEU A 132 -3.39 18.12 -6.41
N ALA A 133 -4.28 19.11 -6.33
CA ALA A 133 -4.40 20.16 -7.32
C ALA A 133 -3.14 21.02 -7.41
N TYR A 134 -2.56 21.41 -6.26
CA TYR A 134 -1.30 22.14 -6.24
C TYR A 134 -0.13 21.32 -6.77
N MET A 135 -0.06 20.02 -6.45
CA MET A 135 0.99 19.14 -6.96
C MET A 135 0.90 19.02 -8.49
N ILE A 136 -0.28 18.73 -9.04
CA ILE A 136 -0.48 18.66 -10.50
C ILE A 136 -0.19 20.02 -11.14
N GLY A 137 -0.73 21.10 -10.58
CA GLY A 137 -0.52 22.46 -11.09
C GLY A 137 0.95 22.87 -11.09
N ALA A 138 1.71 22.54 -10.04
CA ALA A 138 3.14 22.81 -9.96
C ALA A 138 3.93 22.01 -11.01
N LEU A 139 3.64 20.71 -11.17
CA LEU A 139 4.27 19.88 -12.19
C LEU A 139 3.95 20.37 -13.61
N THR A 140 2.69 20.73 -13.88
CA THR A 140 2.28 21.34 -15.16
C THR A 140 2.96 22.69 -15.39
N PHE A 141 3.07 23.53 -14.35
CA PHE A 141 3.75 24.81 -14.44
C PHE A 141 5.22 24.63 -14.83
N VAL A 142 5.94 23.71 -14.16
CA VAL A 142 7.33 23.39 -14.53
C VAL A 142 7.40 22.87 -15.96
N GLN A 143 6.50 21.95 -16.36
CA GLN A 143 6.51 21.33 -17.68
C GLN A 143 6.30 22.34 -18.82
N ILE A 144 5.41 23.33 -18.64
CA ILE A 144 5.02 24.27 -19.70
C ILE A 144 5.85 25.55 -19.65
N ILE A 145 6.05 26.13 -18.45
CA ILE A 145 6.61 27.47 -18.29
C ILE A 145 8.13 27.43 -18.16
N LEU A 146 8.71 26.29 -17.79
CA LEU A 146 10.16 26.13 -17.63
C LEU A 146 10.73 25.07 -18.61
N PRO A 147 10.70 25.29 -19.95
CA PRO A 147 11.27 24.38 -20.94
C PRO A 147 12.71 23.91 -20.67
N PRO A 148 13.68 24.73 -20.20
CA PRO A 148 15.03 24.23 -19.97
C PRO A 148 15.10 23.23 -18.81
N ILE A 149 14.20 23.34 -17.83
CA ILE A 149 14.11 22.40 -16.70
C ILE A 149 13.32 21.16 -17.15
N ALA A 150 12.19 21.35 -17.83
CA ALA A 150 11.32 20.28 -18.29
C ALA A 150 12.02 19.30 -19.24
N ASN A 151 12.93 19.80 -20.10
CA ASN A 151 13.72 18.99 -21.03
C ASN A 151 15.05 18.49 -20.43
N SER A 152 15.35 18.80 -19.17
CA SER A 152 16.57 18.33 -18.53
C SER A 152 16.44 16.86 -18.13
N ASP A 153 17.41 16.04 -18.54
CA ASP A 153 17.50 14.63 -18.13
C ASP A 153 17.44 14.47 -16.61
N PHE A 154 18.00 15.41 -15.85
CA PHE A 154 17.96 15.38 -14.39
C PHE A 154 16.52 15.45 -13.88
N TYR A 155 15.73 16.40 -14.37
CA TYR A 155 14.34 16.57 -13.95
C TYR A 155 13.49 15.36 -14.34
N ILE A 156 13.63 14.90 -15.59
CA ILE A 156 12.88 13.76 -16.11
C ILE A 156 13.20 12.51 -15.28
N ASN A 157 14.47 12.19 -15.06
CA ASN A 157 14.85 11.04 -14.25
C ASN A 157 14.43 11.20 -12.79
N LEU A 158 14.50 12.41 -12.21
CA LEU A 158 14.03 12.68 -10.86
C LEU A 158 12.54 12.38 -10.70
N LEU A 159 11.69 12.81 -11.64
CA LEU A 159 10.26 12.48 -11.63
C LEU A 159 10.02 10.98 -11.61
N GLY A 160 10.72 10.24 -12.49
CA GLY A 160 10.61 8.79 -12.58
C GLY A 160 11.05 8.09 -11.29
N TYR A 161 12.23 8.40 -10.77
CA TYR A 161 12.75 7.80 -9.55
C TYR A 161 11.90 8.13 -8.32
N VAL A 162 11.46 9.38 -8.16
CA VAL A 162 10.61 9.78 -7.03
C VAL A 162 9.26 9.08 -7.11
N GLY A 163 8.58 9.11 -8.27
CA GLY A 163 7.29 8.46 -8.44
C GLY A 163 7.33 6.97 -8.13
N LEU A 164 8.36 6.29 -8.64
CA LEU A 164 8.54 4.85 -8.43
C LEU A 164 9.01 4.50 -7.02
N ALA A 165 9.84 5.31 -6.39
CA ALA A 165 10.26 5.09 -5.00
C ALA A 165 9.10 5.31 -4.02
N VAL A 166 8.24 6.30 -4.26
CA VAL A 166 7.03 6.54 -3.46
C VAL A 166 6.09 5.32 -3.52
N GLU A 167 5.92 4.71 -4.70
CA GLU A 167 5.17 3.44 -4.83
C GLU A 167 5.88 2.28 -4.12
N ALA A 168 7.17 2.10 -4.36
CA ALA A 168 7.92 0.94 -3.89
C ALA A 168 8.12 0.91 -2.35
N THR A 169 7.98 2.05 -1.67
CA THR A 169 8.10 2.16 -0.21
C THR A 169 6.81 1.81 0.54
N LEU A 170 5.70 1.60 -0.17
CA LEU A 170 4.40 1.25 0.43
C LEU A 170 4.44 0.05 1.39
N PRO A 171 5.17 -1.05 1.14
CA PRO A 171 5.22 -2.18 2.06
C PRO A 171 5.95 -1.92 3.39
N LEU A 172 6.83 -0.91 3.44
CA LEU A 172 7.73 -0.69 4.57
C LEU A 172 7.02 -0.46 5.92
N PRO A 173 5.95 0.35 6.02
CA PRO A 173 5.24 0.54 7.28
C PRO A 173 4.68 -0.77 7.83
N GLN A 174 4.21 -1.68 6.97
CA GLN A 174 3.72 -2.99 7.39
C GLN A 174 4.86 -3.88 7.89
N ILE A 175 6.02 -3.84 7.22
CA ILE A 175 7.23 -4.56 7.64
C ILE A 175 7.65 -4.13 9.05
N ILE A 176 7.70 -2.82 9.29
CA ILE A 176 8.07 -2.23 10.59
C ILE A 176 7.04 -2.62 11.65
N LYS A 177 5.74 -2.55 11.32
CA LYS A 177 4.68 -2.93 12.25
C LYS A 177 4.81 -4.38 12.68
N ASN A 178 4.91 -5.31 11.72
CA ASN A 178 5.07 -6.74 11.99
C ASN A 178 6.30 -7.03 12.86
N HIS A 179 7.42 -6.34 12.58
CA HIS A 179 8.64 -6.49 13.37
C HIS A 179 8.46 -6.00 14.81
N LYS A 180 7.79 -4.86 15.02
CA LYS A 180 7.54 -4.32 16.37
C LYS A 180 6.50 -5.13 17.15
N SER A 181 5.46 -5.60 16.49
CA SER A 181 4.38 -6.39 17.14
C SER A 181 4.77 -7.84 17.40
N HIS A 182 5.82 -8.34 16.75
CA HIS A 182 6.17 -9.77 16.71
C HIS A 182 4.98 -10.68 16.39
N SER A 183 3.99 -10.15 15.66
CA SER A 183 2.72 -10.82 15.38
C SER A 183 2.13 -10.28 14.09
N CYS A 184 1.63 -11.18 13.25
CA CYS A 184 0.88 -10.87 12.04
C CYS A 184 -0.64 -10.97 12.24
N SER A 185 -1.13 -10.86 13.48
CA SER A 185 -2.57 -10.87 13.77
C SER A 185 -3.29 -9.76 13.00
N GLY A 186 -4.32 -10.11 12.22
CA GLY A 186 -5.07 -9.21 11.33
C GLY A 186 -4.55 -9.12 9.89
N PHE A 187 -3.37 -9.65 9.56
CA PHE A 187 -2.85 -9.64 8.18
C PHE A 187 -3.43 -10.81 7.36
N ARG A 188 -4.18 -10.48 6.29
CA ARG A 188 -4.86 -11.47 5.45
C ARG A 188 -3.88 -12.15 4.48
N VAL A 189 -3.74 -13.47 4.59
CA VAL A 189 -2.87 -14.29 3.73
C VAL A 189 -3.20 -14.15 2.25
N SER A 190 -4.48 -14.07 1.91
CA SER A 190 -4.93 -13.91 0.52
C SER A 190 -4.40 -12.61 -0.11
N VAL A 191 -4.28 -11.54 0.66
CA VAL A 191 -3.78 -10.25 0.19
C VAL A 191 -2.27 -10.30 -0.02
N LEU A 192 -1.53 -10.90 0.91
CA LEU A 192 -0.08 -11.13 0.76
C LEU A 192 0.22 -11.99 -0.47
N ALA A 193 -0.53 -13.07 -0.67
CA ALA A 193 -0.38 -13.92 -1.84
C ALA A 193 -0.65 -13.16 -3.15
N ALA A 194 -1.69 -12.31 -3.17
CA ALA A 194 -1.99 -11.47 -4.32
C ALA A 194 -0.89 -10.44 -4.61
N TRP A 195 -0.26 -9.87 -3.58
CA TRP A 195 0.88 -8.96 -3.73
C TRP A 195 2.10 -9.65 -4.32
N ILE A 196 2.53 -10.77 -3.72
CA ILE A 196 3.68 -11.55 -4.23
C ILE A 196 3.42 -12.01 -5.67
N LEU A 197 2.22 -12.51 -5.96
CA LEU A 197 1.85 -12.92 -7.31
C LEU A 197 1.89 -11.74 -8.30
N GLY A 198 1.36 -10.59 -7.89
CA GLY A 198 1.38 -9.37 -8.70
C GLY A 198 2.79 -8.89 -8.98
N ASP A 199 3.66 -8.91 -7.99
CA ASP A 199 5.06 -8.48 -8.09
C ASP A 199 5.90 -9.42 -8.96
N VAL A 200 5.71 -10.73 -8.83
CA VAL A 200 6.35 -11.72 -9.72
C VAL A 200 5.89 -11.52 -11.16
N MET A 201 4.59 -11.29 -11.38
CA MET A 201 4.04 -11.03 -12.71
C MET A 201 4.61 -9.73 -13.30
N LYS A 202 4.66 -8.65 -12.51
CA LYS A 202 5.20 -7.34 -12.89
C LYS A 202 6.68 -7.44 -13.23
N LEU A 203 7.48 -8.13 -12.42
CA LEU A 203 8.90 -8.38 -12.68
C LEU A 203 9.12 -9.22 -13.93
N SER A 204 8.32 -10.27 -14.12
CA SER A 204 8.39 -11.10 -15.33
C SER A 204 8.12 -10.24 -16.58
N TYR A 205 7.15 -9.33 -16.52
CA TYR A 205 6.93 -8.36 -17.61
C TYR A 205 8.14 -7.41 -17.80
N PHE A 206 8.74 -6.91 -16.72
CA PHE A 206 9.86 -5.96 -16.78
C PHE A 206 11.16 -6.54 -17.36
N PHE A 207 11.42 -7.83 -17.14
CA PHE A 207 12.65 -8.50 -17.56
C PHE A 207 12.49 -9.39 -18.78
N CYS A 208 11.29 -9.92 -19.05
CA CYS A 208 11.07 -10.89 -20.12
C CYS A 208 10.22 -10.35 -21.29
N SER A 209 9.59 -9.17 -21.17
CA SER A 209 8.94 -8.56 -22.33
C SER A 209 9.96 -7.96 -23.29
N GLN A 210 9.57 -7.87 -24.57
CA GLN A 210 10.34 -7.21 -25.62
C GLN A 210 10.25 -5.67 -25.54
N GLU A 211 9.46 -5.13 -24.62
CA GLU A 211 9.26 -3.68 -24.49
C GLU A 211 10.45 -3.01 -23.78
N VAL A 212 10.78 -1.79 -24.23
CA VAL A 212 11.82 -0.99 -23.59
C VAL A 212 11.26 -0.39 -22.30
N ILE A 213 11.65 -1.00 -21.17
CA ILE A 213 11.24 -0.58 -19.83
C ILE A 213 12.44 0.07 -19.14
N PRO A 214 12.32 1.33 -18.67
CA PRO A 214 13.42 2.03 -18.01
C PRO A 214 13.94 1.28 -16.78
N TRP A 215 15.24 1.42 -16.50
CA TRP A 215 15.87 0.77 -15.34
C TRP A 215 15.27 1.22 -14.00
N SER A 216 14.73 2.44 -13.91
CA SER A 216 14.01 2.92 -12.75
C SER A 216 12.84 1.99 -12.36
N PHE A 217 12.03 1.56 -13.34
CA PHE A 217 10.92 0.62 -13.11
C PHE A 217 11.42 -0.75 -12.65
N ARG A 218 12.50 -1.26 -13.28
CA ARG A 218 13.08 -2.56 -12.93
C ARG A 218 13.60 -2.59 -11.49
N MET A 219 14.38 -1.59 -11.10
CA MET A 219 14.99 -1.52 -9.77
C MET A 219 13.95 -1.31 -8.67
N CYS A 220 13.00 -0.38 -8.87
CA CYS A 220 11.93 -0.16 -7.90
C CYS A 220 10.97 -1.36 -7.81
N GLY A 221 10.65 -2.01 -8.94
CA GLY A 221 9.84 -3.22 -8.94
C GLY A 221 10.53 -4.40 -8.25
N LEU A 222 11.85 -4.56 -8.43
CA LEU A 222 12.62 -5.55 -7.70
C LEU A 222 12.63 -5.29 -6.19
N PHE A 223 12.83 -4.04 -5.78
CA PHE A 223 12.77 -3.66 -4.37
C PHE A 223 11.41 -3.95 -3.74
N GLN A 224 10.32 -3.65 -4.45
CA GLN A 224 8.95 -3.94 -3.99
C GLN A 224 8.76 -5.45 -3.77
N CYS A 225 9.17 -6.26 -4.75
CA CYS A 225 9.07 -7.72 -4.65
C CYS A 225 9.89 -8.27 -3.48
N VAL A 226 11.09 -7.74 -3.24
CA VAL A 226 11.90 -8.13 -2.07
C VAL A 226 11.18 -7.78 -0.77
N CYS A 227 10.55 -6.61 -0.69
CA CYS A 227 9.76 -6.21 0.49
C CYS A 227 8.56 -7.13 0.71
N ASP A 228 7.83 -7.49 -0.34
CA ASP A 228 6.65 -8.35 -0.25
C ASP A 228 7.02 -9.81 0.07
N LEU A 229 8.12 -10.31 -0.48
CA LEU A 229 8.69 -11.60 -0.08
C LEU A 229 9.14 -11.59 1.38
N TYR A 230 9.74 -10.49 1.85
CA TYR A 230 10.12 -10.33 3.25
C TYR A 230 8.91 -10.31 4.18
N LEU A 231 7.80 -9.65 3.78
CA LEU A 231 6.52 -9.76 4.49
C LEU A 231 6.01 -11.21 4.53
N GLY A 232 6.20 -11.97 3.46
CA GLY A 232 5.92 -13.40 3.41
C GLY A 232 6.71 -14.20 4.45
N VAL A 233 8.02 -13.92 4.57
CA VAL A 233 8.89 -14.52 5.59
C VAL A 233 8.43 -14.16 7.01
N GLN A 234 8.17 -12.87 7.27
CA GLN A 234 7.65 -12.43 8.57
C GLN A 234 6.34 -13.12 8.93
N PHE A 235 5.43 -13.23 7.96
CA PHE A 235 4.15 -13.91 8.15
C PHE A 235 4.35 -15.37 8.56
N TRP A 236 5.23 -16.10 7.87
CA TRP A 236 5.52 -17.49 8.20
C TRP A 236 6.14 -17.66 9.59
N MET A 237 7.12 -16.81 9.93
CA MET A 237 7.79 -16.83 11.23
C MET A 237 6.83 -16.55 12.40
N TYR A 238 6.04 -15.48 12.31
CA TYR A 238 5.18 -15.06 13.41
C TYR A 238 3.87 -15.87 13.50
N SER A 239 3.37 -16.42 12.39
CA SER A 239 2.22 -17.35 12.42
C SER A 239 2.60 -18.71 12.99
N GLY A 240 3.80 -19.21 12.68
CA GLY A 240 4.32 -20.47 13.21
C GLY A 240 4.57 -20.44 14.73
N ALA A 241 5.01 -19.29 15.26
CA ALA A 241 5.19 -19.10 16.70
C ALA A 241 3.86 -19.13 17.47
N SER A 242 2.81 -18.52 16.91
CA SER A 242 1.48 -18.51 17.52
C SER A 242 0.83 -19.90 17.54
N PHE A 243 1.06 -20.72 16.50
CA PHE A 243 0.57 -22.11 16.46
C PHE A 243 1.33 -23.03 17.43
N ARG A 244 2.65 -22.85 17.60
CA ARG A 244 3.44 -23.61 18.59
C ARG A 244 3.06 -23.29 20.04
N ALA A 245 2.73 -22.04 20.34
CA ALA A 245 2.27 -21.65 21.68
C ALA A 245 0.91 -22.29 22.04
N ALA A 246 0.02 -22.45 21.06
CA ALA A 246 -1.28 -23.12 21.24
C ALA A 246 -1.17 -24.66 21.35
N GLY A 247 -0.07 -25.25 20.88
CA GLY A 247 0.19 -26.69 20.95
C GLY A 247 0.96 -27.15 22.19
N SER A 248 1.35 -26.25 23.09
CA SER A 248 1.90 -26.65 24.39
C SER A 248 0.74 -27.14 25.28
N PRO A 249 0.75 -28.41 25.74
CA PRO A 249 -0.23 -28.85 26.72
C PRO A 249 -0.03 -27.98 27.95
N ARG A 250 -1.05 -27.19 28.32
CA ARG A 250 -1.11 -26.61 29.66
C ARG A 250 -1.03 -27.78 30.63
N GLY A 251 0.10 -27.92 31.31
CA GLY A 251 0.23 -28.82 32.46
C GLY A 251 -0.88 -28.49 33.47
N PRO A 252 -1.30 -29.46 34.29
CA PRO A 252 -2.44 -29.26 35.18
C PRO A 252 -2.17 -28.05 36.06
N SER A 253 -3.08 -27.08 36.02
CA SER A 253 -3.09 -25.95 36.95
C SER A 253 -3.09 -26.51 38.37
N GLU A 254 -2.01 -26.28 39.12
CA GLU A 254 -2.01 -26.46 40.56
C GLU A 254 -3.18 -25.66 41.13
N SER A 255 -4.15 -26.40 41.68
CA SER A 255 -5.26 -25.86 42.44
C SER A 255 -4.67 -25.11 43.63
N TRP A 256 -4.81 -23.79 43.63
CA TRP A 256 -4.61 -22.98 44.82
C TRP A 256 -5.62 -23.47 45.88
N ASN A 257 -5.11 -24.22 46.86
CA ASN A 257 -5.79 -24.45 48.12
C ASN A 257 -6.03 -23.07 48.75
N VAL A 258 -7.25 -22.56 48.61
CA VAL A 258 -7.73 -21.49 49.49
C VAL A 258 -7.94 -22.15 50.83
N GLU A 259 -6.96 -21.95 51.71
CA GLU A 259 -7.00 -22.34 53.11
C GLU A 259 -8.17 -21.58 53.76
N GLU A 260 -9.25 -22.31 54.01
CA GLU A 260 -10.44 -21.88 54.73
C GLU A 260 -10.09 -21.66 56.20
N LYS A 261 -9.44 -20.53 56.50
CA LYS A 261 -9.08 -20.12 57.86
C LYS A 261 -8.93 -18.62 57.95
N ASP A 262 -10.06 -17.90 57.86
CA ASP A 262 -10.26 -16.60 58.51
C ASP A 262 -11.71 -16.13 58.39
N ILE A 263 -12.64 -16.92 58.96
CA ILE A 263 -13.91 -16.39 59.45
C ILE A 263 -13.98 -16.73 60.93
N ARG A 264 -13.31 -15.91 61.74
CA ARG A 264 -13.66 -15.75 63.15
C ARG A 264 -14.70 -14.62 63.27
N MET A 265 -15.61 -14.82 64.22
CA MET A 265 -16.41 -13.81 64.94
C MET A 265 -17.72 -13.37 64.29
N THR A 266 -18.80 -14.10 64.56
CA THR A 266 -19.81 -13.72 65.58
C THR A 266 -20.77 -14.87 65.83
#